data_AF-A0A180FGJ7-F1
#
_entry.id   AF-A0A180FGJ7-F1
#
_cell.length_a   1.000
_cell.length_b   1.000
_cell.length_c   1.000
_cell.angle_alpha   90.00
_cell.angle_beta   90.00
_cell.angle_gamma   90.00
#
_symmetry.space_group_name_H-M   'P 1'
#
loop_
_entity.id
_entity.type
_entity.pdbx_description
1 polymer ?
#
loop_
_entity_poly.entity_id
_entity_poly.type
_entity_poly.pdbx_seq_one_letter_code
_entity_poly.pdbx_strand_id
1 'polypeptide(L)'
;MEKASLNLAYCGKATVGKAGSLTIDSRYSHATVEQADNLTLKSSYASLKIARLTGKLFAKTLDYGNLTVKEVAPAVTGIEAKARYATLTLSLPRNLPFNVEADKMKYGSYSINGFNKQQTQKDKPGSVFYRSYRWACARKF
;
A
#
# COMPACT_ATOMS: atom_id res chain seq x y z
N MET A 1 13.51 -16.96 9.01
CA MET A 1 13.06 -15.89 8.09
C MET A 1 14.02 -14.72 8.20
N GLU A 2 14.67 -14.38 7.10
CA GLU A 2 15.69 -13.35 7.03
C GLU A 2 15.05 -11.96 7.13
N LYS A 3 15.56 -11.14 8.04
CA LYS A 3 15.11 -9.77 8.30
C LYS A 3 16.19 -8.81 7.82
N ALA A 4 15.82 -7.86 6.97
CA ALA A 4 16.70 -6.82 6.48
C ALA A 4 16.18 -5.43 6.87
N SER A 5 17.10 -4.51 7.18
CA SER A 5 16.78 -3.13 7.54
C SER A 5 17.67 -2.18 6.73
N LEU A 6 17.05 -1.22 6.05
CA LEU A 6 17.72 -0.18 5.27
C LEU A 6 17.38 1.20 5.84
N ASN A 7 18.42 2.00 6.05
CA ASN A 7 18.29 3.42 6.37
C ASN A 7 18.90 4.23 5.23
N LEU A 8 18.07 5.02 4.55
CA LEU A 8 18.41 5.75 3.34
C LEU A 8 18.16 7.23 3.59
N ALA A 9 19.18 7.91 4.11
CA ALA A 9 19.18 9.36 4.27
C ALA A 9 20.14 9.95 3.23
N TYR A 10 19.61 10.68 2.26
CA TYR A 10 20.38 11.31 1.17
C TYR A 10 21.25 10.35 0.34
N CYS A 11 20.83 9.09 0.19
CA CYS A 11 21.57 8.08 -0.59
C CYS A 11 21.26 8.11 -2.10
N GLY A 12 20.35 8.96 -2.56
CA GLY A 12 19.92 9.01 -3.96
C GLY A 12 18.98 7.85 -4.32
N LYS A 13 19.51 6.64 -4.52
CA LYS A 13 18.72 5.46 -4.91
C LYS A 13 19.28 4.15 -4.36
N ALA A 14 18.42 3.33 -3.76
CA ALA A 14 18.73 1.95 -3.37
C ALA A 14 17.87 0.94 -4.14
N THR A 15 18.42 -0.25 -4.37
CA THR A 15 17.68 -1.37 -4.97
C THR A 15 17.84 -2.60 -4.09
N VAL A 16 16.71 -3.25 -3.78
CA VAL A 16 16.65 -4.52 -3.05
C VAL A 16 16.01 -5.53 -3.99
N GLY A 17 16.67 -6.68 -4.19
CA GLY A 17 16.13 -7.76 -5.00
C GLY A 17 14.96 -8.44 -4.30
N LYS A 18 15.23 -9.54 -3.59
CA LYS A 18 14.21 -10.26 -2.83
C LYS A 18 14.48 -10.16 -1.34
N ALA A 19 13.45 -9.91 -0.56
CA ALA A 19 13.53 -9.91 0.89
C ALA A 19 12.30 -10.59 1.49
N GLY A 20 12.52 -11.47 2.48
CA GLY A 20 11.42 -12.02 3.26
C GLY A 20 10.77 -10.93 4.11
N SER A 21 11.48 -10.43 5.12
CA SER A 21 11.03 -9.29 5.92
C SER A 21 11.96 -8.10 5.75
N LEU A 22 11.44 -6.97 5.29
CA LEU A 22 12.20 -5.78 4.98
C LEU A 22 11.66 -4.56 5.74
N THR A 23 12.56 -3.81 6.36
CA THR A 23 12.27 -2.51 6.96
C THR A 23 13.05 -1.42 6.21
N ILE A 24 12.37 -0.36 5.79
CA ILE A 24 12.99 0.77 5.09
C ILE A 24 12.64 2.07 5.83
N ASP A 25 13.64 2.85 6.22
CA ASP A 25 13.49 4.26 6.58
C ASP A 25 14.16 5.09 5.48
N SER A 26 13.36 5.84 4.73
CA SER A 26 13.85 6.67 3.63
C SER A 26 13.51 8.14 3.84
N ARG A 27 14.54 8.98 3.79
CA ARG A 27 14.46 10.43 3.88
C ARG A 27 15.23 11.02 2.71
N TYR A 28 14.53 11.70 1.81
CA TYR A 28 15.12 12.28 0.60
C TYR A 28 15.85 11.25 -0.29
N SER A 29 15.45 9.98 -0.22
CA SER A 29 16.07 8.90 -0.98
C SER A 29 15.03 8.03 -1.67
N HIS A 30 15.37 7.48 -2.82
CA HIS A 30 14.49 6.58 -3.56
C HIS A 30 14.86 5.13 -3.27
N ALA A 31 13.88 4.23 -3.26
CA ALA A 31 14.15 2.81 -3.16
C ALA A 31 13.27 2.01 -4.13
N THR A 32 13.87 0.98 -4.74
CA THR A 32 13.17 -0.03 -5.52
C THR A 32 13.32 -1.37 -4.85
N VAL A 33 12.21 -2.08 -4.64
CA VAL A 33 12.19 -3.44 -4.10
C VAL A 33 11.55 -4.34 -5.15
N GLU A 34 12.26 -5.37 -5.59
CA GLU A 34 11.72 -6.28 -6.61
C GLU A 34 10.67 -7.22 -5.99
N GLN A 35 10.96 -7.81 -4.84
CA GLN A 35 10.00 -8.66 -4.14
C GLN A 35 10.15 -8.53 -2.61
N ALA A 36 9.03 -8.35 -1.92
CA ALA A 36 8.98 -8.43 -0.46
C ALA A 36 7.78 -9.23 0.03
N ASP A 37 7.99 -10.12 1.00
CA ASP A 37 6.87 -10.78 1.69
C ASP A 37 6.27 -9.83 2.73
N ASN A 38 7.06 -9.39 3.70
CA ASN A 38 6.63 -8.44 4.72
C ASN A 38 7.45 -7.16 4.62
N LEU A 39 6.78 -6.04 4.38
CA LEU A 39 7.43 -4.75 4.22
C LEU A 39 6.90 -3.75 5.25
N THR A 40 7.80 -3.22 6.07
CA THR A 40 7.54 -2.04 6.89
C THR A 40 8.33 -0.88 6.33
N LEU A 41 7.70 0.27 6.11
CA LEU A 41 8.40 1.43 5.59
C LEU A 41 8.01 2.74 6.25
N LYS A 42 8.96 3.68 6.24
CA LYS A 42 8.80 5.10 6.51
C LYS A 42 9.43 5.87 5.36
N SER A 43 8.71 6.85 4.83
CA SER A 43 9.17 7.67 3.72
C SER A 43 8.80 9.12 3.95
N SER A 44 9.77 10.01 3.85
CA SER A 44 9.56 11.46 3.84
C SER A 44 10.35 12.08 2.69
N TYR A 45 9.66 12.83 1.83
CA TYR A 45 10.26 13.46 0.64
C TYR A 45 10.96 12.45 -0.29
N ALA A 46 10.36 11.29 -0.44
CA ALA A 46 10.97 10.12 -1.06
C ALA A 46 9.95 9.35 -1.90
N SER A 47 10.44 8.68 -2.94
CA SER A 47 9.63 7.80 -3.79
C SER A 47 10.09 6.36 -3.66
N LEU A 48 9.16 5.47 -3.32
CA LEU A 48 9.39 4.05 -3.11
C LEU A 48 8.57 3.24 -4.12
N LYS A 49 9.21 2.24 -4.71
CA LYS A 49 8.61 1.36 -5.70
C LYS A 49 8.79 -0.09 -5.30
N ILE A 50 7.68 -0.80 -5.19
CA ILE A 50 7.65 -2.25 -4.96
C ILE A 50 7.11 -2.91 -6.22
N ALA A 51 7.88 -3.81 -6.82
CA ALA A 51 7.43 -4.54 -7.99
C ALA A 51 6.42 -5.62 -7.58
N ARG A 52 6.72 -6.44 -6.57
CA ARG A 52 5.81 -7.49 -6.08
C ARG A 52 5.74 -7.54 -4.54
N LEU A 53 4.52 -7.51 -4.00
CA LEU A 53 4.24 -7.70 -2.59
C LEU A 53 3.46 -9.01 -2.38
N THR A 54 3.97 -9.90 -1.53
CA THR A 54 3.39 -11.23 -1.30
C THR A 54 2.69 -11.40 0.03
N GLY A 55 3.07 -10.66 1.07
CA GLY A 55 2.53 -10.78 2.44
C GLY A 55 1.89 -9.50 2.95
N LYS A 56 2.49 -8.82 3.94
CA LYS A 56 1.93 -7.60 4.56
C LYS A 56 2.72 -6.35 4.18
N LEU A 57 2.02 -5.25 3.89
CA LEU A 57 2.62 -3.91 3.80
C LEU A 57 2.14 -3.02 4.94
N PHE A 58 3.09 -2.45 5.67
CA PHE A 58 2.85 -1.45 6.70
C PHE A 58 3.67 -0.19 6.45
N ALA A 59 3.06 0.78 5.78
CA ALA A 59 3.64 2.09 5.56
C ALA A 59 3.29 3.02 6.73
N LYS A 60 4.18 3.06 7.73
CA LYS A 60 4.00 3.83 8.97
C LYS A 60 3.83 5.32 8.71
N THR A 61 4.57 5.83 7.72
CA THR A 61 4.58 7.25 7.36
C THR A 61 4.96 7.38 5.89
N LEU A 62 4.16 8.15 5.15
CA LEU A 62 4.40 8.55 3.76
C LEU A 62 4.09 10.04 3.67
N ASP A 63 5.10 10.88 3.80
CA ASP A 63 4.93 12.33 3.79
C ASP A 63 5.59 12.93 2.55
N TYR A 64 4.84 13.71 1.78
CA TYR A 64 5.36 14.45 0.62
C TYR A 64 6.13 13.54 -0.36
N GLY A 65 5.57 12.37 -0.65
CA GLY A 65 6.27 11.33 -1.40
C GLY A 65 5.32 10.43 -2.17
N ASN A 66 5.89 9.42 -2.81
CA ASN A 66 5.13 8.48 -3.63
C ASN A 66 5.44 7.04 -3.20
N LEU A 67 4.40 6.23 -3.07
CA LEU A 67 4.51 4.79 -2.88
C LEU A 67 3.75 4.08 -3.99
N THR A 68 4.46 3.28 -4.78
CA THR A 68 3.85 2.48 -5.85
C THR A 68 4.10 1.00 -5.62
N VAL A 69 3.02 0.21 -5.56
CA VAL A 69 3.06 -1.26 -5.55
C VAL A 69 2.46 -1.76 -6.85
N LYS A 70 3.31 -2.32 -7.73
CA LYS A 70 2.94 -2.73 -9.09
C LYS A 70 2.16 -4.04 -9.15
N GLU A 71 2.44 -4.96 -8.25
CA GLU A 71 1.76 -6.25 -8.19
C GLU A 71 1.56 -6.63 -6.73
N VAL A 72 0.31 -6.83 -6.35
CA VAL A 72 -0.06 -7.40 -5.06
C VAL A 72 -0.46 -8.85 -5.28
N ALA A 73 0.18 -9.78 -4.59
CA ALA A 73 -0.13 -11.19 -4.72
C ALA A 73 -1.52 -11.49 -4.11
N PRO A 74 -2.24 -12.51 -4.61
CA PRO A 74 -3.53 -12.91 -4.03
C PRO A 74 -3.47 -13.35 -2.56
N ALA A 75 -2.28 -13.77 -2.10
CA ALA A 75 -2.02 -14.19 -0.72
C ALA A 75 -1.71 -13.03 0.24
N VAL A 76 -1.85 -11.78 -0.22
CA VAL A 76 -1.63 -10.59 0.62
C VAL A 76 -2.57 -10.65 1.82
N THR A 77 -2.03 -10.40 3.01
CA THR A 77 -2.82 -10.45 4.25
C THR A 77 -3.38 -9.09 4.62
N GLY A 78 -2.72 -8.01 4.21
CA GLY A 78 -3.18 -6.65 4.44
C GLY A 78 -2.21 -5.59 3.96
N ILE A 79 -2.77 -4.43 3.61
CA ILE A 79 -2.02 -3.24 3.24
C ILE A 79 -2.56 -2.08 4.06
N GLU A 80 -1.70 -1.51 4.89
CA GLU A 80 -2.01 -0.36 5.74
C GLU A 80 -0.99 0.74 5.45
N ALA A 81 -1.48 1.95 5.17
CA ALA A 81 -0.63 3.08 4.84
C ALA A 81 -1.15 4.39 5.43
N LYS A 82 -0.24 5.13 6.08
CA LYS A 82 -0.52 6.48 6.58
C LYS A 82 0.19 7.50 5.70
N ALA A 83 -0.58 8.18 4.85
CA ALA A 83 -0.08 9.14 3.89
C ALA A 83 -0.53 10.57 4.23
N ARG A 84 0.39 11.54 4.11
CA ARG A 84 0.12 12.98 4.22
C ARG A 84 0.75 13.70 3.04
N TYR A 85 -0.07 14.36 2.22
CA TYR A 85 0.36 15.02 0.98
C TYR A 85 1.20 14.09 0.10
N ALA A 86 0.83 12.81 0.04
CA ALA A 86 1.57 11.76 -0.64
C ALA A 86 0.65 10.95 -1.54
N THR A 87 1.22 10.37 -2.59
CA THR A 87 0.49 9.53 -3.54
C THR A 87 0.75 8.06 -3.20
N LEU A 88 -0.33 7.31 -3.05
CA LEU A 88 -0.28 5.85 -2.92
C LEU A 88 -0.96 5.21 -4.13
N THR A 89 -0.24 4.35 -4.84
CA THR A 89 -0.76 3.61 -5.99
C THR A 89 -0.59 2.12 -5.74
N LEU A 90 -1.71 1.38 -5.72
CA LEU A 90 -1.75 -0.06 -5.52
C LEU A 90 -2.42 -0.73 -6.72
N SER A 91 -1.69 -1.62 -7.38
CA SER A 91 -2.21 -2.45 -8.46
C SER A 91 -2.61 -3.81 -7.91
N LEU A 92 -3.90 -3.96 -7.64
CA LEU A 92 -4.50 -5.19 -7.12
C LEU A 92 -4.91 -6.13 -8.28
N PRO A 93 -4.81 -7.46 -8.11
CA PRO A 93 -5.28 -8.41 -9.11
C PRO A 93 -6.81 -8.45 -9.16
N ARG A 94 -7.38 -8.69 -10.35
CA ARG A 94 -8.84 -8.63 -10.59
C ARG A 94 -9.70 -9.52 -9.69
N ASN A 95 -9.16 -10.64 -9.24
CA ASN A 95 -9.90 -11.66 -8.48
C ASN A 95 -9.64 -11.63 -6.97
N LEU A 96 -9.04 -10.54 -6.44
CA LEU A 96 -8.81 -10.38 -5.01
C LEU A 96 -9.97 -9.60 -4.38
N PRO A 97 -10.75 -10.19 -3.46
CA PRO A 97 -11.70 -9.42 -2.67
C PRO A 97 -10.93 -8.45 -1.76
N PHE A 98 -11.39 -7.21 -1.65
CA PHE A 98 -10.72 -6.22 -0.80
C PHE A 98 -11.72 -5.25 -0.16
N ASN A 99 -11.28 -4.69 0.95
CA ASN A 99 -11.91 -3.55 1.61
C ASN A 99 -10.91 -2.38 1.60
N VAL A 100 -11.32 -1.22 1.10
CA VAL A 100 -10.54 0.02 1.20
C VAL A 100 -11.25 0.93 2.18
N GLU A 101 -10.51 1.35 3.18
CA GLU A 101 -10.93 2.32 4.17
C GLU A 101 -9.93 3.47 4.14
N ALA A 102 -10.44 4.66 3.87
CA ALA A 102 -9.64 5.87 3.86
C ALA A 102 -10.23 6.84 4.87
N ASP A 103 -9.46 7.12 5.92
CA ASP A 103 -9.87 8.00 7.01
C ASP A 103 -9.09 9.31 7.02
N LYS A 104 -9.77 10.38 7.46
CA LYS A 104 -9.18 11.71 7.68
C LYS A 104 -8.46 12.26 6.44
N MET A 105 -8.97 11.94 5.24
CA MET A 105 -8.48 12.54 4.00
C MET A 105 -8.86 14.02 3.96
N LYS A 106 -7.87 14.90 4.10
CA LYS A 106 -8.01 16.35 3.91
C LYS A 106 -7.33 16.74 2.61
N TYR A 107 -8.05 17.40 1.70
CA TYR A 107 -7.54 17.89 0.41
C TYR A 107 -6.90 16.83 -0.50
N GLY A 108 -7.24 15.55 -0.30
CA GLY A 108 -6.78 14.44 -1.12
C GLY A 108 -7.88 13.95 -2.05
N SER A 109 -7.50 13.46 -3.23
CA SER A 109 -8.38 12.74 -4.14
C SER A 109 -8.07 11.24 -4.12
N TYR A 110 -9.05 10.42 -4.47
CA TYR A 110 -8.88 8.99 -4.67
C TYR A 110 -9.52 8.58 -6.00
N SER A 111 -8.94 7.57 -6.64
CA SER A 111 -9.49 6.97 -7.85
C SER A 111 -9.35 5.46 -7.76
N ILE A 112 -10.45 4.75 -7.95
CA ILE A 112 -10.51 3.29 -7.98
C ILE A 112 -11.13 2.91 -9.33
N ASN A 113 -10.33 2.24 -10.15
CA ASN A 113 -10.69 1.84 -11.51
C ASN A 113 -10.64 0.31 -11.63
N GLY A 114 -11.49 -0.26 -12.50
CA GLY A 114 -11.44 -1.69 -12.83
C GLY A 114 -12.11 -2.64 -11.82
N PHE A 115 -12.82 -2.12 -10.82
CA PHE A 115 -13.59 -2.93 -9.85
C PHE A 115 -15.08 -2.60 -9.89
N ASN A 116 -15.92 -3.62 -9.68
CA ASN A 116 -17.36 -3.43 -9.57
C ASN A 116 -17.69 -2.79 -8.21
N LYS A 117 -18.37 -1.65 -8.30
CA LYS A 117 -18.53 -0.64 -7.26
C LYS A 117 -19.85 -0.84 -6.52
N GLN A 118 -19.87 -1.56 -5.39
CA GLN A 118 -21.13 -2.03 -4.78
C GLN A 118 -21.60 -1.23 -3.56
N GLN A 119 -20.74 -0.52 -2.81
CA GLN A 119 -21.20 0.35 -1.73
C GLN A 119 -20.18 1.46 -1.39
N THR A 120 -20.66 2.70 -1.30
CA THR A 120 -19.90 3.83 -0.76
C THR A 120 -20.71 4.37 0.42
N GLN A 121 -20.24 4.16 1.64
CA GLN A 121 -20.75 4.90 2.80
C GLN A 121 -19.76 6.00 3.14
N LYS A 122 -20.27 7.21 3.38
CA LYS A 122 -19.52 8.30 3.99
C LYS A 122 -20.05 8.41 5.41
N ASP A 123 -19.32 7.84 6.36
CA ASP A 123 -19.74 7.87 7.76
C ASP A 123 -19.46 9.25 8.39
N LYS A 124 -18.39 9.95 7.95
CA LYS A 124 -17.95 11.27 8.43
C LYS A 124 -17.35 12.12 7.30
N PRO A 125 -17.28 13.46 7.43
CA PRO A 125 -16.60 14.29 6.43
C PRO A 125 -15.12 13.89 6.31
N GLY A 126 -14.74 13.39 5.13
CA GLY A 126 -13.37 12.96 4.82
C GLY A 126 -13.05 11.48 5.07
N SER A 127 -14.05 10.64 5.37
CA SER A 127 -13.90 9.17 5.34
C SER A 127 -14.64 8.54 4.16
N VAL A 128 -14.01 7.53 3.54
CA VAL A 128 -14.55 6.79 2.40
C VAL A 128 -14.34 5.30 2.62
N PHE A 129 -15.42 4.53 2.50
CA PHE A 129 -15.41 3.08 2.62
C PHE A 129 -15.76 2.43 1.29
N TYR A 130 -14.96 1.44 0.89
CA TYR A 130 -15.13 0.68 -0.35
C TYR A 130 -15.04 -0.81 -0.09
N ARG A 131 -16.09 -1.57 -0.45
CA ARG A 131 -16.09 -3.03 -0.31
C ARG A 131 -16.40 -3.72 -1.63
N SER A 132 -15.59 -4.71 -2.00
CA SER A 132 -15.90 -5.66 -3.06
C SER A 132 -16.16 -7.05 -2.46
N TYR A 133 -17.29 -7.65 -2.81
CA TYR A 133 -17.58 -9.04 -2.44
C TYR A 133 -17.49 -9.93 -3.68
N ARG A 134 -17.01 -11.16 -3.47
CA ARG A 134 -17.25 -12.26 -4.41
C ARG A 134 -18.72 -12.65 -4.28
N TRP A 135 -19.40 -12.92 -5.40
CA TRP A 135 -20.64 -13.70 -5.39
C TRP A 135 -20.33 -15.11 -4.87
N ALA A 136 -20.27 -15.26 -3.55
CA ALA A 136 -20.56 -16.51 -2.88
C ALA A 136 -21.96 -16.31 -2.31
N CYS A 137 -22.90 -17.08 -2.84
CA CYS A 137 -24.30 -17.15 -2.45
C CYS A 137 -24.49 -16.73 -0.97
N ALA A 138 -25.24 -15.65 -0.75
CA ALA A 138 -25.61 -15.18 0.57
C ALA A 138 -26.32 -16.32 1.31
N ARG A 139 -25.63 -16.99 2.23
CA ARG A 139 -26.28 -17.78 3.27
C ARG A 139 -26.47 -16.84 4.46
N LYS A 140 -27.65 -16.22 4.50
CA LYS A 140 -28.20 -15.61 5.72
C LYS A 140 -28.16 -16.68 6.82
N PHE A 141 -27.60 -16.33 7.98
CA PHE A 141 -28.10 -16.83 9.24
C PHE A 141 -28.95 -15.71 9.84
#